data_AF-A0A142X683-F1
#
_entry.id   AF-A0A142X683-F1
#
_cell.length_a   1.000
_cell.length_b   1.000
_cell.length_c   1.000
_cell.angle_alpha   90.00
_cell.angle_beta   90.00
_cell.angle_gamma   90.00
#
_symmetry.space_group_name_H-M   'P 1'
#
loop_
_entity.id
_entity.type
_entity.pdbx_description
1 polymer ?
#
loop_
_entity_poly.entity_id
_entity_poly.type
_entity_poly.pdbx_seq_one_letter_code
_entity_poly.pdbx_strand_id
1 'polypeptide(L)'
;MTSAPAPAPTLASNQWALKEWAIVTEALRQGTQTILLRKGGIAEGPGGFRIEHSEFWLYPTQFHQSDDHIRVEVAEQLPSVPVPPMGQIPLDVYAVVREVEYAESEEAVLRRVPEQILSEQTVRDRFHYRKPGLFVVTVEVFVRASPHWLEERPQYAGCHSWVPLETELDTEGLAPVSRSEAPPAEN
;
A
#
# COMPACT_ATOMS: atom_id res chain seq x y z
N MET A 1 -12.96 -19.18 19.67
CA MET A 1 -13.15 -17.82 19.10
C MET A 1 -12.00 -16.97 19.61
N THR A 2 -10.89 -16.92 18.87
CA THR A 2 -9.77 -16.04 19.23
C THR A 2 -10.18 -14.64 18.80
N SER A 3 -10.34 -13.73 19.77
CA SER A 3 -10.60 -12.31 19.50
C SER A 3 -9.45 -11.76 18.64
N ALA A 4 -9.77 -10.94 17.64
CA ALA A 4 -8.74 -10.27 16.85
C ALA A 4 -7.83 -9.45 17.78
N PRO A 5 -6.51 -9.40 17.54
CA PRO A 5 -5.61 -8.59 18.33
C PRO A 5 -6.08 -7.12 18.30
N ALA A 6 -5.87 -6.40 19.40
CA ALA A 6 -6.16 -4.97 19.45
C ALA A 6 -5.38 -4.23 18.35
N PRO A 7 -5.99 -3.21 17.71
CA PRO A 7 -5.35 -2.49 16.62
C PRO A 7 -4.10 -1.75 17.09
N ALA A 8 -3.24 -1.38 16.14
CA ALA A 8 -2.07 -0.55 16.40
C ALA A 8 -2.44 0.74 17.11
N PRO A 9 -1.63 1.23 18.07
CA PRO A 9 -1.65 2.66 18.33
C PRO A 9 -1.21 3.39 17.06
N THR A 10 -1.91 4.47 16.73
CA THR A 10 -1.56 5.37 15.62
C THR A 10 -1.00 6.67 16.16
N LEU A 11 -0.17 7.37 15.37
CA LEU A 11 0.17 8.78 15.64
C LEU A 11 -1.09 9.64 15.65
N ALA A 12 -1.13 10.72 16.44
CA ALA A 12 -2.26 11.67 16.46
C ALA A 12 -2.42 12.46 15.14
N SER A 13 -1.30 12.69 14.45
CA SER A 13 -1.22 13.34 13.16
C SER A 13 0.00 12.82 12.39
N ASN A 14 0.00 12.95 11.07
CA ASN A 14 1.12 12.51 10.23
C ASN A 14 1.27 13.40 8.98
N GLN A 15 2.51 13.68 8.60
CA GLN A 15 2.90 14.52 7.46
C GLN A 15 3.38 13.69 6.25
N TRP A 16 3.40 12.37 6.35
CA TRP A 16 3.99 11.53 5.32
C TRP A 16 2.94 10.72 4.59
N ALA A 17 3.02 10.76 3.27
CA ALA A 17 2.24 9.94 2.38
C ALA A 17 3.14 9.08 1.47
N LEU A 18 2.77 7.82 1.27
CA LEU A 18 3.46 6.91 0.36
C LEU A 18 2.65 6.77 -0.92
N LYS A 19 3.27 7.04 -2.07
CA LYS A 19 2.67 6.74 -3.36
C LYS A 19 2.54 5.24 -3.58
N GLU A 20 1.33 4.84 -3.92
CA GLU A 20 1.03 3.48 -4.34
C GLU A 20 -0.08 3.50 -5.40
N TRP A 21 -0.16 2.46 -6.21
CA TRP A 21 -1.20 2.36 -7.22
C TRP A 21 -2.59 2.47 -6.59
N ALA A 22 -3.46 3.24 -7.24
CA ALA A 22 -4.79 3.53 -6.71
C ALA A 22 -5.59 2.23 -6.48
N ILE A 23 -5.43 1.24 -7.35
CA ILE A 23 -6.06 -0.08 -7.18
C ILE A 23 -5.49 -0.88 -6.01
N VAL A 24 -4.19 -0.75 -5.72
CA VAL A 24 -3.57 -1.38 -4.54
C VAL A 24 -4.05 -0.69 -3.26
N THR A 25 -4.17 0.65 -3.29
CA THR A 25 -4.73 1.43 -2.17
C THR A 25 -6.17 1.00 -1.86
N GLU A 26 -6.97 0.78 -2.90
CA GLU A 26 -8.35 0.30 -2.72
C GLU A 26 -8.39 -1.17 -2.24
N ALA A 27 -7.52 -2.05 -2.74
CA ALA A 27 -7.43 -3.42 -2.23
C ALA A 27 -7.01 -3.48 -0.74
N LEU A 28 -6.16 -2.56 -0.29
CA LEU A 28 -5.81 -2.38 1.13
C LEU A 28 -7.01 -1.84 1.92
N ARG A 29 -7.73 -0.84 1.39
CA ARG A 29 -8.96 -0.29 2.00
C ARG A 29 -10.01 -1.35 2.29
N GLN A 30 -10.14 -2.33 1.40
CA GLN A 30 -11.14 -3.41 1.53
C GLN A 30 -10.63 -4.63 2.29
N GLY A 31 -9.34 -4.66 2.64
CA GLY A 31 -8.71 -5.79 3.32
C GLY A 31 -8.47 -7.01 2.43
N THR A 32 -8.59 -6.86 1.11
CA THR A 32 -8.26 -7.90 0.11
C THR A 32 -6.76 -8.17 0.07
N GLN A 33 -5.97 -7.13 0.31
CA GLN A 33 -4.51 -7.19 0.42
C GLN A 33 -4.08 -6.63 1.78
N THR A 34 -2.95 -7.10 2.30
CA THR A 34 -2.39 -6.63 3.60
C THR A 34 -0.87 -6.40 3.54
N ILE A 35 -0.26 -6.56 2.37
CA ILE A 35 1.16 -6.35 2.16
C ILE A 35 1.42 -5.29 1.09
N LEU A 36 2.58 -4.64 1.13
CA LEU A 36 3.12 -3.80 0.07
C LEU A 36 4.43 -4.40 -0.43
N LEU A 37 4.60 -4.43 -1.76
CA LEU A 37 5.82 -4.91 -2.40
C LEU A 37 6.64 -3.74 -2.93
N ARG A 38 7.79 -3.47 -2.29
CA ARG A 38 8.51 -2.19 -2.42
C ARG A 38 9.98 -2.37 -2.79
N LYS A 39 10.48 -1.49 -3.67
CA LYS A 39 11.92 -1.29 -3.96
C LYS A 39 12.51 -0.05 -3.29
N GLY A 40 11.75 1.04 -3.27
CA GLY A 40 12.16 2.34 -2.75
C GLY A 40 11.24 2.82 -1.62
N GLY A 41 11.58 3.96 -1.02
CA GLY A 41 10.94 4.45 0.21
C GLY A 41 11.42 3.73 1.48
N ILE A 42 12.53 3.01 1.37
CA ILE A 42 13.20 2.29 2.45
C ILE A 42 14.60 2.88 2.55
N ALA A 43 15.04 3.26 3.74
CA ALA A 43 16.39 3.73 4.00
C ALA A 43 17.29 2.54 4.41
N GLU A 44 18.47 2.45 3.78
CA GLU A 44 19.56 1.60 4.24
C GLU A 44 20.35 2.36 5.32
N GLY A 45 20.37 1.87 6.56
CA GLY A 45 21.10 2.49 7.67
C GLY A 45 21.96 1.51 8.46
N PRO A 46 22.79 2.00 9.41
CA PRO A 46 23.70 1.17 10.22
C PRO A 46 23.01 0.09 11.07
N GLY A 47 21.68 0.12 11.16
CA GLY A 47 20.84 -0.88 11.83
C GLY A 47 19.98 -1.70 10.89
N GLY A 48 20.37 -1.82 9.61
CA GLY A 48 19.64 -2.57 8.58
C GLY A 48 18.63 -1.71 7.81
N PHE A 49 17.85 -2.38 6.97
CA PHE A 49 16.79 -1.78 6.17
C PHE A 49 15.64 -1.31 7.07
N ARG A 50 15.21 -0.05 6.92
CA ARG A 50 14.03 0.48 7.61
C ARG A 50 13.15 1.23 6.62
N ILE A 51 11.85 1.00 6.70
CA ILE A 51 10.90 1.96 6.13
C ILE A 51 11.18 3.31 6.79
N GLU A 52 11.22 4.37 5.98
CA GLU A 52 11.51 5.72 6.46
C GLU A 52 10.48 6.21 7.48
N HIS A 53 9.21 5.85 7.28
CA HIS A 53 8.09 6.16 8.17
C HIS A 53 7.29 4.89 8.51
N SER A 54 7.22 4.53 9.79
CA SER A 54 6.48 3.33 10.25
C SER A 54 4.96 3.47 10.13
N GLU A 55 4.46 4.68 9.90
CA GLU A 55 3.04 4.98 9.69
C GLU A 55 2.93 6.07 8.63
N PHE A 56 1.92 6.02 7.77
CA PHE A 56 1.76 6.97 6.66
C PHE A 56 0.36 6.93 6.03
N TRP A 57 -0.01 8.02 5.37
CA TRP A 57 -1.13 8.03 4.43
C TRP A 57 -0.76 7.32 3.12
N LEU A 58 -1.73 6.70 2.45
CA LEU A 58 -1.55 6.25 1.08
C LEU A 58 -1.95 7.36 0.11
N TYR A 59 -1.03 7.70 -0.79
CA TYR A 59 -1.26 8.58 -1.92
C TYR A 59 -1.60 7.70 -3.13
N PRO A 60 -2.87 7.60 -3.55
CA PRO A 60 -3.24 6.81 -4.71
C PRO A 60 -2.73 7.47 -5.99
N THR A 61 -2.06 6.70 -6.84
CA THR A 61 -1.61 7.16 -8.16
C THR A 61 -1.97 6.16 -9.26
N GLN A 62 -2.23 6.66 -10.46
CA GLN A 62 -2.41 5.83 -11.67
C GLN A 62 -1.10 5.70 -12.48
N PHE A 63 0.00 6.28 -12.00
CA PHE A 63 1.27 6.29 -12.71
C PHE A 63 1.83 4.86 -12.89
N HIS A 64 2.04 4.46 -14.15
CA HIS A 64 2.42 3.09 -14.56
C HIS A 64 1.42 1.99 -14.15
N GLN A 65 0.17 2.33 -13.84
CA GLN A 65 -0.87 1.34 -13.64
C GLN A 65 -1.37 0.86 -15.01
N SER A 66 -1.36 -0.45 -15.24
CA SER A 66 -1.94 -1.11 -16.41
C SER A 66 -2.67 -2.36 -15.93
N ASP A 67 -3.75 -2.75 -16.62
CA ASP A 67 -4.57 -3.91 -16.24
C ASP A 67 -3.75 -5.22 -16.27
N ASP A 68 -2.75 -5.31 -17.16
CA ASP A 68 -1.82 -6.44 -17.25
C ASP A 68 -0.97 -6.62 -15.98
N HIS A 69 -0.95 -5.61 -15.09
CA HIS A 69 -0.23 -5.68 -13.84
C HIS A 69 -0.99 -6.38 -12.71
N ILE A 70 -2.25 -6.76 -12.94
CA ILE A 70 -3.13 -7.36 -11.94
C ILE A 70 -3.36 -8.84 -12.25
N ARG A 71 -3.51 -9.65 -11.21
CA ARG A 71 -3.93 -11.05 -11.31
C ARG A 71 -5.32 -11.16 -11.94
N VAL A 72 -5.43 -11.94 -13.01
CA VAL A 72 -6.68 -12.12 -13.75
C VAL A 72 -7.78 -12.70 -12.85
N GLU A 73 -7.43 -13.59 -11.93
CA GLU A 73 -8.40 -14.27 -11.05
C GLU A 73 -9.11 -13.33 -10.08
N VAL A 74 -8.48 -12.21 -9.74
CA VAL A 74 -9.07 -11.21 -8.85
C VAL A 74 -9.54 -9.98 -9.62
N ALA A 75 -9.20 -9.83 -10.91
CA ALA A 75 -9.48 -8.64 -11.70
C ALA A 75 -10.98 -8.32 -11.80
N GLU A 76 -11.82 -9.34 -11.99
CA GLU A 76 -13.29 -9.16 -12.02
C GLU A 76 -13.89 -8.90 -10.64
N GLN A 77 -13.19 -9.31 -9.58
CA GLN A 77 -13.56 -9.13 -8.19
C GLN A 77 -12.93 -7.87 -7.59
N LEU A 78 -12.12 -7.16 -8.38
CA LEU A 78 -11.41 -6.00 -7.90
C LEU A 78 -12.42 -4.90 -7.59
N PRO A 79 -12.16 -4.15 -6.53
CA PRO A 79 -12.98 -3.01 -6.22
C PRO A 79 -12.85 -1.91 -7.26
N SER A 80 -13.97 -1.24 -7.52
CA SER A 80 -13.96 -0.01 -8.30
C SER A 80 -13.15 1.05 -7.57
N VAL A 81 -12.13 1.60 -8.24
CA VAL A 81 -11.37 2.74 -7.73
C VAL A 81 -12.22 4.00 -7.94
N PRO A 82 -12.61 4.72 -6.88
CA PRO A 82 -13.35 5.95 -7.03
C PRO A 82 -12.54 6.98 -7.81
N VAL A 83 -13.18 7.65 -8.78
CA VAL A 83 -12.56 8.75 -9.52
C VAL A 83 -12.62 10.01 -8.65
N PRO A 84 -11.49 10.59 -8.22
CA PRO A 84 -11.50 11.81 -7.43
C PRO A 84 -11.86 13.03 -8.28
N PRO A 85 -12.28 14.15 -7.64
CA PRO A 85 -12.41 15.42 -8.33
C PRO A 85 -11.11 15.81 -9.04
N MET A 86 -11.22 16.51 -10.17
CA MET A 86 -10.07 16.96 -10.95
C MET A 86 -9.09 17.78 -10.08
N GLY A 87 -7.81 17.43 -10.14
CA GLY A 87 -6.74 18.09 -9.38
C GLY A 87 -6.77 17.80 -7.87
N GLN A 88 -7.52 16.78 -7.42
CA GLN A 88 -7.59 16.39 -6.02
C GLN A 88 -7.22 14.92 -5.83
N ILE A 89 -6.59 14.65 -4.69
CA ILE A 89 -6.10 13.34 -4.32
C ILE A 89 -6.66 12.99 -2.95
N PRO A 90 -7.45 11.91 -2.83
CA PRO A 90 -8.02 11.51 -1.56
C PRO A 90 -6.96 10.80 -0.72
N LEU A 91 -6.74 11.30 0.50
CA LEU A 91 -5.97 10.63 1.54
C LEU A 91 -6.96 10.17 2.62
N ASP A 92 -7.51 8.97 2.45
CA ASP A 92 -8.44 8.33 3.37
C ASP A 92 -8.00 6.96 3.88
N VAL A 93 -6.89 6.44 3.34
CA VAL A 93 -6.28 5.18 3.77
C VAL A 93 -4.97 5.48 4.50
N TYR A 94 -4.85 4.96 5.70
CA TYR A 94 -3.68 5.08 6.56
C TYR A 94 -3.10 3.70 6.84
N ALA A 95 -1.78 3.56 6.82
CA ALA A 95 -1.10 2.29 7.00
C ALA A 95 -0.10 2.39 8.14
N VAL A 96 -0.08 1.36 8.99
CA VAL A 96 0.89 1.15 10.06
C VAL A 96 1.70 -0.09 9.73
N VAL A 97 3.02 0.06 9.63
CA VAL A 97 3.94 -1.05 9.35
C VAL A 97 3.97 -2.00 10.55
N ARG A 98 3.76 -3.28 10.29
CA ARG A 98 3.86 -4.34 11.30
C ARG A 98 5.13 -5.16 11.16
N GLU A 99 5.52 -5.47 9.93
CA GLU A 99 6.69 -6.29 9.65
C GLU A 99 7.31 -5.85 8.32
N VAL A 100 8.63 -5.97 8.23
CA VAL A 100 9.39 -5.74 7.00
C VAL A 100 10.32 -6.92 6.80
N GLU A 101 10.12 -7.64 5.69
CA GLU A 101 10.98 -8.72 5.23
C GLU A 101 11.69 -8.28 3.94
N TYR A 102 12.95 -8.65 3.78
CA TYR A 102 13.66 -8.51 2.51
C TYR A 102 13.73 -9.87 1.81
N ALA A 103 13.02 -10.01 0.71
CA ALA A 103 13.05 -11.19 -0.13
C ALA A 103 14.28 -11.13 -1.05
N GLU A 104 15.26 -12.01 -0.81
CA GLU A 104 16.51 -12.08 -1.60
C GLU A 104 16.40 -12.99 -2.83
N SER A 105 15.33 -13.79 -2.95
CA SER A 105 15.08 -14.69 -4.07
C SER A 105 13.72 -14.45 -4.72
N GLU A 106 13.61 -14.77 -6.01
CA GLU A 106 12.35 -14.65 -6.74
C GLU A 106 11.29 -15.60 -6.16
N GLU A 107 11.68 -16.82 -5.79
CA GLU A 107 10.76 -17.78 -5.16
C GLU A 107 10.21 -17.25 -3.83
N ALA A 108 11.00 -16.49 -3.08
CA ALA A 108 10.57 -15.91 -1.81
C ALA A 108 9.44 -14.88 -1.99
N VAL A 109 9.57 -14.00 -2.99
CA VAL A 109 8.54 -13.00 -3.27
C VAL A 109 7.33 -13.60 -3.97
N LEU A 110 7.52 -14.60 -4.84
CA LEU A 110 6.40 -15.26 -5.53
C LEU A 110 5.46 -16.01 -4.58
N ARG A 111 5.98 -16.53 -3.45
CA ARG A 111 5.12 -17.11 -2.39
C ARG A 111 4.15 -16.10 -1.77
N ARG A 112 4.41 -14.80 -1.91
CA ARG A 112 3.56 -13.72 -1.40
C ARG A 112 2.45 -13.32 -2.37
N VAL A 113 2.46 -13.84 -3.60
CA VAL A 113 1.47 -13.50 -4.64
C VAL A 113 0.02 -13.71 -4.17
N PRO A 114 -0.34 -14.78 -3.44
CA PRO A 114 -1.70 -14.97 -2.95
C PRO A 114 -2.18 -13.93 -1.93
N GLU A 115 -1.26 -13.17 -1.32
CA GLU A 115 -1.56 -12.18 -0.26
C GLU A 115 -1.89 -10.78 -0.82
N GLN A 116 -1.89 -10.64 -2.16
CA GLN A 116 -1.89 -9.37 -2.87
C GLN A 116 -2.47 -9.49 -4.29
N ILE A 117 -2.74 -8.36 -4.95
CA ILE A 117 -3.50 -8.31 -6.22
C ILE A 117 -2.65 -8.26 -7.50
N LEU A 118 -1.36 -7.96 -7.41
CA LEU A 118 -0.46 -7.83 -8.56
C LEU A 118 -0.19 -9.18 -9.22
N SER A 119 -0.11 -9.20 -10.54
CA SER A 119 0.23 -10.40 -11.31
C SER A 119 1.61 -10.94 -10.93
N GLU A 120 1.84 -12.24 -11.07
CA GLU A 120 3.18 -12.81 -10.86
C GLU A 120 4.23 -12.10 -11.72
N GLN A 121 3.90 -11.76 -12.96
CA GLN A 121 4.80 -11.04 -13.85
C GLN A 121 5.18 -9.68 -13.27
N THR A 122 4.22 -8.91 -12.75
CA THR A 122 4.51 -7.63 -12.07
C THR A 122 5.40 -7.82 -10.86
N VAL A 123 5.19 -8.90 -10.09
CA VAL A 123 6.03 -9.22 -8.93
C VAL A 123 7.46 -9.54 -9.37
N ARG A 124 7.64 -10.34 -10.44
CA ARG A 124 8.96 -10.63 -11.04
C ARG A 124 9.64 -9.36 -11.54
N ASP A 125 8.92 -8.53 -12.28
CA ASP A 125 9.44 -7.27 -12.82
C ASP A 125 9.88 -6.33 -11.70
N ARG A 126 9.06 -6.19 -10.65
CA ARG A 126 9.43 -5.44 -9.44
C ARG A 126 10.67 -6.03 -8.77
N PHE A 127 10.77 -7.35 -8.66
CA PHE A 127 11.93 -8.03 -8.05
C PHE A 127 13.23 -7.77 -8.82
N HIS A 128 13.19 -7.86 -10.15
CA HIS A 128 14.38 -7.69 -11.01
C HIS A 128 14.71 -6.23 -11.35
N TYR A 129 13.85 -5.27 -11.01
CA TYR A 129 14.10 -3.86 -11.30
C TYR A 129 15.43 -3.37 -10.70
N ARG A 130 16.34 -2.95 -11.59
CA ARG A 130 17.75 -2.54 -11.37
C ARG A 130 18.67 -3.64 -10.83
N LYS A 131 18.34 -4.25 -9.69
CA LYS A 131 19.05 -5.38 -9.08
C LYS A 131 18.02 -6.30 -8.42
N PRO A 132 18.20 -7.63 -8.36
CA PRO A 132 17.32 -8.53 -7.62
C PRO A 132 17.05 -8.12 -6.15
N GLY A 133 15.87 -8.48 -5.62
CA GLY A 133 15.52 -8.38 -4.20
C GLY A 133 14.42 -7.37 -3.87
N LEU A 134 13.39 -7.74 -3.10
CA LEU A 134 12.20 -6.90 -2.90
C LEU A 134 11.78 -6.86 -1.43
N PHE A 135 11.31 -5.70 -0.95
CA PHE A 135 10.73 -5.61 0.38
C PHE A 135 9.29 -6.08 0.36
N VAL A 136 8.96 -6.93 1.31
CA VAL A 136 7.59 -7.33 1.65
C VAL A 136 7.26 -6.63 2.95
N VAL A 137 6.31 -5.71 2.89
CA VAL A 137 5.91 -4.88 4.02
C VAL A 137 4.52 -5.27 4.44
N THR A 138 4.38 -5.90 5.60
CA THR A 138 3.07 -6.18 6.18
C THR A 138 2.55 -4.93 6.86
N VAL A 139 1.33 -4.51 6.49
CA VAL A 139 0.69 -3.32 7.03
C VAL A 139 -0.64 -3.64 7.69
N GLU A 140 -0.92 -2.95 8.79
CA GLU A 140 -2.27 -2.78 9.29
C GLU A 140 -2.86 -1.52 8.69
N VAL A 141 -4.07 -1.63 8.16
CA VAL A 141 -4.70 -0.57 7.38
C VAL A 141 -5.87 0.01 8.17
N PHE A 142 -5.99 1.32 8.12
CA PHE A 142 -7.08 2.07 8.70
C PHE A 142 -7.71 2.97 7.64
N VAL A 143 -9.00 3.21 7.77
CA VAL A 143 -9.76 4.07 6.86
C VAL A 143 -10.50 5.13 7.62
N ARG A 144 -10.63 6.32 7.03
CA ARG A 144 -11.54 7.36 7.51
C ARG A 144 -12.70 7.54 6.55
N ALA A 145 -13.86 7.93 7.09
CA ALA A 145 -15.09 8.07 6.32
C ALA A 145 -15.08 9.29 5.38
N SER A 146 -14.45 10.38 5.81
CA SER A 146 -14.23 11.58 4.99
C SER A 146 -12.76 11.62 4.60
N PRO A 147 -12.37 11.80 3.33
CA PRO A 147 -10.98 11.89 2.91
C PRO A 147 -10.36 13.26 3.23
N HIS A 148 -9.05 13.27 3.43
CA HIS A 148 -8.29 14.51 3.41
C HIS A 148 -7.99 14.79 1.95
N TRP A 149 -8.43 15.93 1.46
CA TRP A 149 -8.22 16.28 0.07
C TRP A 149 -6.91 17.01 -0.11
N LEU A 150 -5.97 16.36 -0.79
CA LEU A 150 -4.72 16.97 -1.19
C LEU A 150 -4.87 17.57 -2.59
N GLU A 151 -4.52 18.84 -2.74
CA GLU A 151 -4.42 19.49 -4.05
C GLU A 151 -3.23 18.88 -4.82
N GLU A 152 -3.49 18.43 -6.05
CA GLU A 152 -2.45 17.91 -6.91
C GLU A 152 -1.48 19.03 -7.31
N ARG A 153 -0.19 18.84 -7.05
CA ARG A 153 0.86 19.83 -7.32
C ARG A 153 2.01 19.21 -8.09
N PRO A 154 2.70 19.97 -8.96
CA PRO A 154 3.87 19.47 -9.69
C PRO A 154 4.97 18.90 -8.78
N GLN A 155 5.11 19.45 -7.57
CA GLN A 155 6.07 18.97 -6.57
C GLN A 155 5.80 17.54 -6.07
N TYR A 156 4.55 17.07 -6.17
CA TYR A 156 4.16 15.70 -5.86
C TYR A 156 4.26 14.78 -7.09
N ALA A 157 4.55 15.30 -8.28
CA ALA A 157 4.71 14.49 -9.48
C ALA A 157 6.05 13.73 -9.48
N GLY A 158 6.22 12.82 -10.45
CA GLY A 158 7.48 12.11 -10.68
C GLY A 158 7.71 10.86 -9.83
N CYS A 159 8.93 10.32 -9.92
CA CYS A 159 9.30 8.97 -9.47
C CYS A 159 9.64 8.86 -7.97
N HIS A 160 9.46 9.91 -7.18
CA HIS A 160 9.63 9.85 -5.73
C HIS A 160 8.49 9.09 -5.08
N SER A 161 8.83 8.19 -4.16
CA SER A 161 7.86 7.35 -3.46
C SER A 161 7.19 8.05 -2.29
N TRP A 162 7.94 8.80 -1.50
CA TRP A 162 7.42 9.56 -0.37
C TRP A 162 6.99 10.95 -0.81
N VAL A 163 5.88 11.40 -0.24
CA VAL A 163 5.31 12.73 -0.41
C VAL A 163 5.27 13.39 0.96
N PRO A 164 6.17 14.36 1.24
CA PRO A 164 6.02 15.23 2.39
C PRO A 164 4.81 16.13 2.16
N LEU A 165 3.83 16.04 3.05
CA LEU A 165 2.64 16.88 3.02
C LEU A 165 2.99 18.27 3.58
N GLU A 166 2.37 19.33 3.06
CA GLU A 166 2.62 20.69 3.55
C GLU A 166 2.18 20.90 4.99
N THR A 167 1.16 20.15 5.41
CA THR A 167 0.62 20.17 6.77
C THR A 167 0.49 18.76 7.28
N GLU A 168 0.65 18.59 8.59
CA GLU A 168 0.24 17.35 9.26
C GLU A 168 -1.27 17.17 9.15
N LEU A 169 -1.69 15.94 8.84
CA LEU A 169 -3.09 15.54 8.80
C LEU A 169 -3.40 14.69 10.02
N ASP A 170 -4.52 14.97 10.69
CA ASP A 170 -4.97 14.19 11.85
C ASP A 170 -5.40 12.77 11.44
N THR A 171 -5.25 11.85 12.38
CA THR A 171 -5.69 10.45 12.27
C THR A 171 -6.99 10.19 13.05
N GLU A 172 -7.75 11.24 13.36
CA GLU A 172 -8.98 11.10 14.14
C GLU A 172 -10.07 10.38 13.33
N GLY A 173 -10.79 9.49 13.99
CA GLY A 173 -11.88 8.73 13.36
C GLY A 173 -11.41 7.63 12.40
N LEU A 174 -10.13 7.25 12.43
CA LEU A 174 -9.63 6.07 11.74
C LEU A 174 -10.27 4.79 12.30
N ALA A 175 -10.84 3.98 11.40
CA ALA A 175 -11.37 2.66 11.69
C ALA A 175 -10.43 1.58 11.11
N PRO A 176 -10.06 0.54 11.87
CA PRO A 176 -9.22 -0.53 11.35
C PRO A 176 -9.96 -1.34 10.29
N VAL A 177 -9.24 -1.71 9.23
CA VAL A 177 -9.73 -2.60 8.17
C VAL A 177 -9.47 -4.04 8.59
N SER A 178 -10.51 -4.86 8.55
CA SER A 178 -10.37 -6.31 8.73
C SER A 178 -10.00 -6.98 7.42
N ARG A 179 -9.14 -7.99 7.46
CA ARG A 179 -8.84 -8.81 6.27
C ARG A 179 -10.13 -9.43 5.75
N SER A 180 -10.43 -9.24 4.47
CA SER A 180 -11.51 -9.97 3.83
C SER A 180 -11.09 -11.42 3.70
N GLU A 181 -11.94 -12.36 4.12
CA GLU A 181 -11.74 -13.76 3.73
C GLU A 181 -11.74 -13.81 2.20
N ALA A 182 -10.67 -14.33 1.60
CA ALA A 182 -10.66 -14.54 0.15
C ALA A 182 -11.85 -15.47 -0.18
N PRO A 183 -12.64 -15.19 -1.23
CA PRO A 183 -13.63 -16.16 -1.66
C PRO A 183 -12.91 -17.49 -1.95
N PRO A 184 -13.52 -18.64 -1.60
CA PRO A 184 -12.91 -19.93 -1.92
C PRO A 184 -12.63 -19.97 -3.42
N ALA A 185 -11.43 -20.39 -3.80
CA ALA A 185 -11.12 -20.65 -5.20
C ALA A 185 -12.14 -21.70 -5.69
N GLU A 186 -13.06 -21.29 -6.56
CA GLU A 186 -13.95 -22.23 -7.23
C GLU A 186 -13.08 -23.14 -8.11
N ASN A 187 -13.23 -24.45 -7.87
CA ASN A 187 -12.45 -25.53 -8.47
C ASN A 187 -13.00 -25.93 -9.84
#